data_AF-A0A838UY50-F1
#
_entry.id   AF-A0A838UY50-F1
#
_cell.length_a   1.000
_cell.length_b   1.000
_cell.length_c   1.000
_cell.angle_alpha   90.00
_cell.angle_beta   90.00
_cell.angle_gamma   90.00
#
_symmetry.space_group_name_H-M   'P 1'
#
loop_
_entity.id
_entity.type
_entity.pdbx_description
1 polymer ?
#
loop_
_entity_poly.entity_id
_entity_poly.type
_entity_poly.pdbx_seq_one_letter_code
_entity_poly.pdbx_strand_id
1 'polypeptide(L)'
;MQAYIQHVDAPQAQTVAALYAPFLADTTNSTQQSVDATQTVVALLDGRQSSYVSHSSQSAFDVARQVATVIHQSAQYYRSIARAFANNSESDLNVAANYRDQAMANNVAWLHEHASTGAHIVLWAHDTHIGTFQNAGSTTPPYITMGEYLRQRYGAAYFAIGQTFYAGDFNTPGGNTHHLDAPTANSGNAVLCSLGMPLYFLDLHAIPASNARTWLDQPHPFLLVGAGYSAAHPPYATFAPDAIFDLIIHIQNVTASHPLCTKC
;
A
#
# COMPACT_ATOMS: atom_id res chain seq x y z
N MET A 1 0.58 19.62 11.95
CA MET A 1 -0.72 20.31 11.78
C MET A 1 -1.00 21.33 12.88
N GLN A 2 -1.17 20.93 14.14
CA GLN A 2 -1.56 21.88 15.22
C GLN A 2 -0.57 23.05 15.39
N ALA A 3 0.74 22.78 15.38
CA ALA A 3 1.76 23.83 15.44
C ALA A 3 1.71 24.80 14.23
N TYR A 4 1.37 24.28 13.04
CA TYR A 4 1.22 25.10 11.83
C TYR A 4 0.03 26.04 11.96
N ILE A 5 -1.16 25.52 12.33
CA ILE A 5 -2.36 26.35 12.53
C ILE A 5 -2.14 27.35 13.66
N GLN A 6 -1.49 26.97 14.76
CA GLN A 6 -1.14 27.91 15.84
C GLN A 6 -0.28 29.09 15.35
N HIS A 7 0.59 28.84 14.38
CA HIS A 7 1.47 29.87 13.80
C HIS A 7 0.73 30.78 12.81
N VAL A 8 -0.07 30.21 11.90
CA VAL A 8 -0.72 30.98 10.81
C VAL A 8 -2.12 31.51 11.17
N ASP A 9 -2.76 30.94 12.19
CA ASP A 9 -4.14 31.25 12.60
C ASP A 9 -4.44 30.74 14.02
N ALA A 10 -3.79 31.36 15.02
CA ALA A 10 -3.91 30.99 16.43
C ALA A 10 -5.38 30.86 16.92
N PRO A 11 -6.33 31.73 16.57
CA PRO A 11 -7.74 31.56 16.96
C PRO A 11 -8.37 30.25 16.50
N GLN A 12 -7.86 29.65 15.43
CA GLN A 12 -8.46 28.46 14.80
C GLN A 12 -7.77 27.17 15.20
N ALA A 13 -6.64 27.26 15.92
CA ALA A 13 -5.95 26.11 16.47
C ALA A 13 -6.87 25.30 17.41
N GLN A 14 -7.68 25.98 18.23
CA GLN A 14 -8.64 25.31 19.12
C GLN A 14 -9.78 24.63 18.35
N THR A 15 -10.29 25.26 17.30
CA THR A 15 -11.30 24.68 16.41
C THR A 15 -10.78 23.42 15.72
N VAL A 16 -9.58 23.47 15.15
CA VAL A 16 -8.95 22.31 14.48
C VAL A 16 -8.69 21.18 15.48
N ALA A 17 -8.21 21.49 16.69
CA ALA A 17 -8.01 20.49 17.73
C ALA A 17 -9.33 19.81 18.14
N ALA A 18 -10.40 20.58 18.31
CA ALA A 18 -11.72 20.05 18.64
C ALA A 18 -12.29 19.16 17.52
N LEU A 19 -12.09 19.53 16.26
CA LEU A 19 -12.51 18.72 15.11
C LEU A 19 -11.76 17.39 15.04
N TYR A 20 -10.47 17.35 15.36
CA TYR A 20 -9.71 16.09 15.37
C TYR A 20 -9.90 15.24 16.62
N ALA A 21 -10.38 15.81 17.73
CA ALA A 21 -10.50 15.09 18.99
C ALA A 21 -11.27 13.75 18.90
N PRO A 22 -12.41 13.64 18.19
CA PRO A 22 -13.11 12.36 18.05
C PRO A 22 -12.28 11.29 17.31
N PHE A 23 -11.59 11.69 16.24
CA PHE A 23 -10.75 10.77 15.46
C PHE A 23 -9.50 10.34 16.25
N LEU A 24 -8.89 11.27 16.99
CA LEU A 24 -7.69 10.98 17.78
C LEU A 24 -7.97 10.15 19.03
N ALA A 25 -9.21 10.14 19.53
CA ALA A 25 -9.60 9.30 20.66
C ALA A 25 -9.56 7.80 20.31
N ASP A 26 -9.89 7.44 19.07
CA ASP A 26 -9.72 6.09 18.53
C ASP A 26 -9.53 6.15 17.00
N THR A 27 -8.27 6.14 16.56
CA THR A 27 -7.93 6.24 15.15
C THR A 27 -8.32 4.99 14.35
N THR A 28 -8.66 3.89 15.02
CA THR A 28 -8.98 2.60 14.39
C THR A 28 -10.48 2.34 14.25
N ASN A 29 -11.31 3.16 14.91
CA ASN A 29 -12.76 3.04 14.89
C ASN A 29 -13.44 4.37 14.53
N SER A 30 -13.21 4.81 13.30
CA SER A 30 -13.71 6.11 12.83
C SER A 30 -15.22 6.10 12.55
N THR A 31 -15.91 7.12 13.05
CA THR A 31 -17.34 7.35 12.81
C THR A 31 -17.59 8.28 11.61
N GLN A 32 -18.84 8.40 11.16
CA GLN A 32 -19.21 9.44 10.18
C GLN A 32 -18.84 10.84 10.67
N GLN A 33 -19.06 11.12 11.96
CA GLN A 33 -18.68 12.39 12.58
C GLN A 33 -17.16 12.65 12.46
N SER A 34 -16.33 11.62 12.63
CA SER A 34 -14.87 11.73 12.47
C SER A 34 -14.49 12.08 11.02
N VAL A 35 -15.15 11.44 10.05
CA VAL A 35 -14.96 11.73 8.63
C VAL A 35 -15.36 13.16 8.28
N ASP A 36 -16.54 13.61 8.74
CA ASP A 36 -17.03 14.96 8.46
C ASP A 36 -16.15 16.03 9.11
N ALA A 37 -15.66 15.77 10.32
CA ALA A 37 -14.77 16.69 11.04
C ALA A 37 -13.41 16.82 10.36
N THR A 38 -12.80 15.71 9.92
CA THR A 38 -11.54 15.74 9.18
C THR A 38 -11.69 16.42 7.81
N GLN A 39 -12.82 16.22 7.12
CA GLN A 39 -13.15 16.93 5.89
C GLN A 39 -13.34 18.44 6.12
N THR A 40 -13.90 18.83 7.27
CA THR A 40 -14.06 20.24 7.65
C THR A 40 -12.71 20.91 7.83
N VAL A 41 -11.73 20.23 8.43
CA VAL A 41 -10.36 20.76 8.54
C VAL A 41 -9.72 20.95 7.15
N VAL A 42 -9.87 19.96 6.26
CA VAL A 42 -9.44 20.07 4.87
C VAL A 42 -10.02 21.32 4.19
N ALA A 43 -11.34 21.51 4.27
CA ALA A 43 -12.02 22.65 3.67
C ALA A 43 -11.61 24.00 4.30
N LEU A 44 -11.31 24.01 5.60
CA LEU A 44 -10.80 25.20 6.30
C LEU A 44 -9.42 25.63 5.78
N LEU A 45 -8.51 24.68 5.52
CA LEU A 45 -7.23 25.00 4.90
C LEU A 45 -7.43 25.53 3.47
N ASP A 46 -8.25 24.88 2.65
CA ASP A 46 -8.52 25.31 1.27
C ASP A 46 -9.11 26.73 1.22
N GLY A 47 -10.10 27.01 2.07
CA GLY A 47 -10.74 28.33 2.14
C GLY A 47 -9.84 29.46 2.66
N ARG A 48 -8.66 29.13 3.21
CA ARG A 48 -7.73 30.10 3.82
C ARG A 48 -6.34 30.07 3.22
N GLN A 49 -6.15 29.37 2.11
CA GLN A 49 -4.86 29.21 1.45
C GLN A 49 -4.10 30.54 1.31
N SER A 50 -4.69 31.56 0.68
CA SER A 50 -4.02 32.84 0.45
C SER A 50 -3.53 33.50 1.76
N SER A 51 -4.35 33.44 2.81
CA SER A 51 -3.98 33.97 4.13
C SER A 51 -2.86 33.14 4.77
N TYR A 52 -2.99 31.82 4.78
CA TYR A 52 -2.03 30.93 5.43
C TYR A 52 -0.67 30.95 4.73
N VAL A 53 -0.66 31.04 3.40
CA VAL A 53 0.56 31.23 2.60
C VAL A 53 1.22 32.58 2.93
N SER A 54 0.45 33.66 3.08
CA SER A 54 1.01 34.98 3.43
C SER A 54 1.65 35.05 4.82
N HIS A 55 1.22 34.20 5.75
CA HIS A 55 1.79 34.06 7.09
C HIS A 55 2.82 32.92 7.20
N SER A 56 3.13 32.23 6.09
CA SER A 56 4.12 31.15 6.06
C SER A 56 4.81 31.05 4.70
N SER A 57 4.50 30.03 3.90
CA SER A 57 4.96 29.84 2.53
C SER A 57 4.04 28.85 1.80
N GLN A 58 4.15 28.80 0.46
CA GLN A 58 3.41 27.80 -0.33
C GLN A 58 3.77 26.38 0.10
N SER A 59 5.07 26.07 0.24
CA SER A 59 5.54 24.74 0.67
C SER A 59 5.03 24.35 2.06
N ALA A 60 5.03 25.27 3.03
CA ALA A 60 4.50 24.99 4.36
C ALA A 60 2.99 24.73 4.33
N PHE A 61 2.25 25.49 3.52
CA PHE A 61 0.82 25.26 3.30
C PHE A 61 0.56 23.90 2.65
N ASP A 62 1.30 23.55 1.58
CA ASP A 62 1.11 22.29 0.85
C ASP A 62 1.33 21.08 1.77
N VAL A 63 2.38 21.11 2.59
CA VAL A 63 2.64 20.07 3.59
C VAL A 63 1.51 20.01 4.62
N ALA A 64 1.07 21.16 5.16
CA ALA A 64 -0.04 21.17 6.11
C ALA A 64 -1.31 20.60 5.47
N ARG A 65 -1.62 21.00 4.24
CA ARG A 65 -2.79 20.54 3.51
C ARG A 65 -2.74 19.05 3.21
N GLN A 66 -1.56 18.52 2.88
CA GLN A 66 -1.38 17.09 2.67
C GLN A 66 -1.52 16.29 3.97
N VAL A 67 -1.02 16.81 5.09
CA VAL A 67 -1.26 16.19 6.40
C VAL A 67 -2.77 16.13 6.71
N ALA A 68 -3.53 17.19 6.41
CA ALA A 68 -4.99 17.15 6.55
C ALA A 68 -5.63 16.08 5.64
N THR A 69 -5.17 15.98 4.39
CA THR A 69 -5.63 14.94 3.43
C THR A 69 -5.40 13.54 3.99
N VAL A 70 -4.19 13.24 4.48
CA VAL A 70 -3.83 11.90 4.97
C VAL A 70 -4.64 11.55 6.22
N ILE A 71 -4.89 12.51 7.12
CA ILE A 71 -5.76 12.30 8.28
C ILE A 71 -7.19 11.98 7.82
N HIS A 72 -7.73 12.73 6.85
CA HIS A 72 -9.06 12.46 6.29
C HIS A 72 -9.14 11.09 5.60
N GLN A 73 -8.14 10.73 4.80
CA GLN A 73 -8.03 9.41 4.19
C GLN A 73 -8.03 8.30 5.25
N SER A 74 -7.28 8.48 6.34
CA SER A 74 -7.27 7.52 7.44
C SER A 74 -8.65 7.36 8.07
N ALA A 75 -9.34 8.46 8.37
CA ALA A 75 -10.69 8.41 8.94
C ALA A 75 -11.69 7.70 8.02
N GLN A 76 -11.63 7.96 6.72
CA GLN A 76 -12.48 7.31 5.71
C GLN A 76 -12.21 5.81 5.59
N TYR A 77 -10.92 5.42 5.61
CA TYR A 77 -10.52 4.03 5.55
C TYR A 77 -11.02 3.25 6.78
N TYR A 78 -10.74 3.74 7.99
CA TYR A 78 -11.15 3.05 9.21
C TYR A 78 -12.66 3.02 9.40
N ARG A 79 -13.39 4.06 8.95
CA ARG A 79 -14.86 4.01 8.91
C ARG A 79 -15.36 2.90 7.97
N SER A 80 -14.75 2.79 6.78
CA SER A 80 -15.11 1.75 5.80
C SER A 80 -14.84 0.34 6.34
N ILE A 81 -13.72 0.15 7.02
CA ILE A 81 -13.36 -1.09 7.70
C ILE A 81 -14.36 -1.41 8.83
N ALA A 82 -14.65 -0.45 9.72
CA ALA A 82 -15.59 -0.64 10.81
C ALA A 82 -16.99 -1.03 10.29
N ARG A 83 -17.46 -0.37 9.21
CA ARG A 83 -18.71 -0.71 8.53
C ARG A 83 -18.67 -2.15 7.98
N ALA A 84 -17.57 -2.54 7.35
CA ALA A 84 -17.44 -3.88 6.77
C ALA A 84 -17.55 -4.98 7.84
N PHE A 85 -16.90 -4.78 8.99
CA PHE A 85 -17.03 -5.70 10.13
C PHE A 85 -18.43 -5.71 10.73
N ALA A 86 -19.05 -4.53 10.93
CA ALA A 86 -20.41 -4.44 11.45
C ALA A 86 -21.43 -5.15 10.55
N ASN A 87 -21.22 -5.11 9.23
CA ASN A 87 -22.07 -5.77 8.24
C ASN A 87 -21.67 -7.22 7.94
N ASN A 88 -20.54 -7.70 8.48
CA ASN A 88 -19.92 -8.98 8.09
C ASN A 88 -19.83 -9.15 6.55
N SER A 89 -19.36 -8.10 5.86
CA SER A 89 -19.45 -7.98 4.40
C SER A 89 -18.06 -7.93 3.74
N GLU A 90 -17.75 -8.97 2.96
CA GLU A 90 -16.53 -9.04 2.15
C GLU A 90 -16.51 -7.95 1.06
N SER A 91 -17.67 -7.63 0.48
CA SER A 91 -17.80 -6.54 -0.49
C SER A 91 -17.40 -5.19 0.14
N ASP A 92 -17.84 -4.94 1.37
CA ASP A 92 -17.47 -3.72 2.10
C ASP A 92 -15.97 -3.70 2.46
N LEU A 93 -15.37 -4.86 2.76
CA LEU A 93 -13.91 -4.97 2.93
C LEU A 93 -13.16 -4.62 1.64
N ASN A 94 -13.67 -5.07 0.49
CA ASN A 94 -13.10 -4.74 -0.82
C ASN A 94 -13.22 -3.26 -1.16
N VAL A 95 -14.33 -2.60 -0.78
CA VAL A 95 -14.46 -1.14 -0.89
C VAL A 95 -13.39 -0.43 -0.05
N ALA A 96 -13.19 -0.86 1.20
CA ALA A 96 -12.17 -0.29 2.06
C ALA A 96 -10.74 -0.51 1.53
N ALA A 97 -10.46 -1.70 1.01
CA ALA A 97 -9.16 -2.04 0.42
C ALA A 97 -8.87 -1.20 -0.84
N ASN A 98 -9.84 -1.02 -1.73
CA ASN A 98 -9.71 -0.15 -2.90
C ASN A 98 -9.45 1.31 -2.51
N TYR A 99 -10.19 1.81 -1.51
CA TYR A 99 -9.99 3.17 -1.01
C TYR A 99 -8.56 3.36 -0.47
N ARG A 100 -8.04 2.39 0.29
CA ARG A 100 -6.66 2.40 0.80
C ARG A 100 -5.65 2.48 -0.33
N ASP A 101 -5.73 1.59 -1.31
CA ASP A 101 -4.74 1.53 -2.40
C ASP A 101 -4.80 2.77 -3.31
N GLN A 102 -5.99 3.33 -3.53
CA GLN A 102 -6.14 4.61 -4.20
C GLN A 102 -5.52 5.76 -3.40
N ALA A 103 -5.76 5.82 -2.09
CA ALA A 103 -5.18 6.84 -1.20
C ALA A 103 -3.65 6.73 -1.17
N MET A 104 -3.09 5.53 -1.08
CA MET A 104 -1.64 5.30 -1.16
C MET A 104 -1.07 5.80 -2.49
N ALA A 105 -1.69 5.48 -3.62
CA ALA A 105 -1.24 5.94 -4.93
C ALA A 105 -1.28 7.47 -5.07
N ASN A 106 -2.32 8.11 -4.53
CA ASN A 106 -2.43 9.57 -4.49
C ASN A 106 -1.36 10.21 -3.61
N ASN A 107 -0.99 9.57 -2.49
CA ASN A 107 0.07 10.08 -1.61
C ASN A 107 1.46 9.94 -2.25
N VAL A 108 1.71 8.85 -2.99
CA VAL A 108 2.93 8.70 -3.80
C VAL A 108 2.98 9.77 -4.90
N ALA A 109 1.86 10.02 -5.57
CA ALA A 109 1.79 11.04 -6.61
C ALA A 109 2.05 12.45 -6.04
N TRP A 110 1.47 12.76 -4.89
CA TRP A 110 1.73 14.03 -4.20
C TRP A 110 3.23 14.20 -3.88
N LEU A 111 3.88 13.14 -3.36
CA LEU A 111 5.33 13.17 -3.10
C LEU A 111 6.14 13.42 -4.37
N HIS A 112 5.77 12.77 -5.48
CA HIS A 112 6.46 12.95 -6.76
C HIS A 112 6.28 14.36 -7.33
N GLU A 113 5.06 14.91 -7.25
CA GLU A 113 4.72 16.26 -7.72
C GLU A 113 5.42 17.37 -6.90
N HIS A 114 5.73 17.12 -5.63
CA HIS A 114 6.41 18.07 -4.74
C HIS A 114 7.91 17.79 -4.58
N ALA A 115 8.45 16.81 -5.30
CA ALA A 115 9.88 16.55 -5.35
C ALA A 115 10.58 17.51 -6.33
N SER A 116 11.91 17.59 -6.26
CA SER A 116 12.69 18.35 -7.24
C SER A 116 12.50 17.77 -8.63
N THR A 117 12.53 18.62 -9.67
CA THR A 117 12.43 18.17 -11.06
C THR A 117 13.44 17.06 -11.37
N GLY A 118 12.96 15.96 -11.97
CA GLY A 118 13.79 14.79 -12.28
C GLY A 118 14.03 13.86 -11.08
N ALA A 119 13.38 14.07 -9.95
CA ALA A 119 13.44 13.13 -8.82
C ALA A 119 12.79 11.80 -9.19
N HIS A 120 13.37 10.72 -8.66
CA HIS A 120 12.82 9.37 -8.72
C HIS A 120 12.41 8.92 -7.32
N ILE A 121 11.34 8.13 -7.22
CA ILE A 121 10.89 7.53 -5.97
C ILE A 121 11.20 6.03 -6.01
N VAL A 122 11.87 5.54 -4.96
CA VAL A 122 11.92 4.10 -4.65
C VAL A 122 10.83 3.84 -3.61
N LEU A 123 9.79 3.12 -4.02
CA LEU A 123 8.61 2.84 -3.19
C LEU A 123 8.71 1.43 -2.62
N TRP A 124 8.86 1.34 -1.30
CA TRP A 124 8.87 0.06 -0.59
C TRP A 124 7.47 -0.28 -0.07
N ALA A 125 6.87 -1.33 -0.59
CA ALA A 125 5.58 -1.86 -0.14
C ALA A 125 5.47 -3.35 -0.51
N HIS A 126 4.47 -4.03 0.07
CA HIS A 126 4.20 -5.43 -0.25
C HIS A 126 3.81 -5.62 -1.73
N ASP A 127 4.14 -6.78 -2.29
CA ASP A 127 3.84 -7.17 -3.69
C ASP A 127 2.37 -6.94 -4.08
N THR A 128 1.43 -7.20 -3.16
CA THR A 128 -0.01 -6.98 -3.38
C THR A 128 -0.42 -5.52 -3.55
N HIS A 129 0.47 -4.57 -3.24
CA HIS A 129 0.23 -3.15 -3.44
C HIS A 129 0.99 -2.62 -4.65
N ILE A 130 2.22 -3.07 -4.90
CA ILE A 130 3.05 -2.55 -6.02
C ILE A 130 2.78 -3.28 -7.34
N GLY A 131 2.26 -4.49 -7.31
CA GLY A 131 1.89 -5.19 -8.54
C GLY A 131 0.80 -4.45 -9.32
N THR A 132 0.82 -4.49 -10.65
CA THR A 132 -0.23 -3.89 -11.52
C THR A 132 -1.46 -4.78 -11.63
N PHE A 133 -2.00 -5.15 -10.48
CA PHE A 133 -3.04 -6.15 -10.40
C PHE A 133 -4.43 -5.53 -10.51
N GLN A 134 -5.22 -6.08 -11.45
CA GLN A 134 -6.66 -5.89 -11.54
C GLN A 134 -7.34 -7.24 -11.37
N ASN A 135 -7.98 -7.43 -10.23
CA ASN A 135 -8.68 -8.68 -9.93
C ASN A 135 -10.11 -8.65 -10.49
N ALA A 136 -10.24 -8.46 -11.81
CA ALA A 136 -11.52 -8.35 -12.48
C ALA A 136 -12.31 -9.67 -12.36
N GLY A 137 -13.36 -9.69 -11.54
CA GLY A 137 -14.29 -10.81 -11.39
C GLY A 137 -14.07 -11.72 -10.18
N SER A 138 -12.97 -11.57 -9.43
CA SER A 138 -12.73 -12.33 -8.19
C SER A 138 -13.18 -11.58 -6.92
N THR A 139 -13.37 -10.27 -7.01
CA THR A 139 -13.96 -9.44 -5.95
C THR A 139 -15.05 -8.53 -6.51
N THR A 140 -15.98 -8.12 -5.66
CA THR A 140 -17.00 -7.10 -5.99
C THR A 140 -16.96 -6.01 -4.91
N PRO A 141 -16.62 -4.75 -5.25
CA PRO A 141 -16.10 -4.31 -6.54
C PRO A 141 -14.74 -4.96 -6.86
N PRO A 142 -14.29 -4.94 -8.13
CA PRO A 142 -12.94 -5.37 -8.49
C PRO A 142 -11.89 -4.67 -7.64
N TYR A 143 -10.89 -5.41 -7.18
CA TYR A 143 -9.78 -4.86 -6.42
C TYR A 143 -8.74 -4.27 -7.37
N ILE A 144 -8.40 -3.01 -7.14
CA ILE A 144 -7.40 -2.23 -7.86
C ILE A 144 -6.28 -1.87 -6.88
N THR A 145 -5.07 -2.26 -7.24
CA THR A 145 -3.87 -2.06 -6.45
C THR A 145 -3.30 -0.66 -6.60
N MET A 146 -2.50 -0.23 -5.63
CA MET A 146 -1.73 1.02 -5.71
C MET A 146 -0.86 1.06 -6.97
N GLY A 147 -0.20 -0.05 -7.31
CA GLY A 147 0.66 -0.20 -8.48
C GLY A 147 -0.10 -0.02 -9.78
N GLU A 148 -1.33 -0.52 -9.87
CA GLU A 148 -2.18 -0.28 -11.04
C GLU A 148 -2.52 1.22 -11.22
N TYR A 149 -2.90 1.92 -10.15
CA TYR A 149 -3.12 3.38 -10.22
C TYR A 149 -1.85 4.13 -10.62
N LEU A 150 -0.68 3.70 -10.13
CA LEU A 150 0.60 4.31 -10.47
C LEU A 150 0.99 4.03 -11.93
N ARG A 151 0.75 2.81 -12.44
CA ARG A 151 0.97 2.46 -13.85
C ARG A 151 0.08 3.28 -14.77
N GLN A 152 -1.20 3.46 -14.43
CA GLN A 152 -2.11 4.31 -15.22
C GLN A 152 -1.63 5.77 -15.28
N ARG A 153 -1.09 6.29 -14.17
CA ARG A 153 -0.61 7.67 -14.07
C ARG A 153 0.74 7.89 -14.78
N TYR A 154 1.69 6.96 -14.65
CA TYR A 154 3.08 7.15 -15.07
C TYR A 154 3.49 6.29 -16.28
N GLY A 155 2.65 5.35 -16.71
CA GLY A 155 2.92 4.45 -17.83
C GLY A 155 4.24 3.69 -17.65
N ALA A 156 5.11 3.75 -18.66
CA ALA A 156 6.42 3.10 -18.64
C ALA A 156 7.40 3.68 -17.60
N ALA A 157 7.09 4.85 -16.99
CA ALA A 157 7.91 5.41 -15.92
C ALA A 157 7.61 4.77 -14.55
N TYR A 158 6.53 3.98 -14.42
CA TYR A 158 6.33 3.10 -13.28
C TYR A 158 6.98 1.73 -13.55
N PHE A 159 7.77 1.24 -12.60
CA PHE A 159 8.48 -0.04 -12.70
C PHE A 159 8.30 -0.83 -11.40
N ALA A 160 7.53 -1.92 -11.47
CA ALA A 160 7.18 -2.80 -10.37
C ALA A 160 8.20 -3.93 -10.23
N ILE A 161 8.82 -4.00 -9.04
CA ILE A 161 9.79 -5.03 -8.67
C ILE A 161 9.14 -5.94 -7.63
N GLY A 162 8.74 -7.15 -8.04
CA GLY A 162 8.16 -8.15 -7.15
C GLY A 162 9.22 -8.95 -6.39
N GLN A 163 8.85 -9.53 -5.25
CA GLN A 163 9.73 -10.35 -4.43
C GLN A 163 9.10 -11.71 -4.15
N THR A 164 9.83 -12.77 -4.47
CA THR A 164 9.39 -14.16 -4.26
C THR A 164 10.41 -14.95 -3.45
N PHE A 165 9.94 -15.96 -2.73
CA PHE A 165 10.81 -16.90 -2.06
C PHE A 165 10.30 -18.33 -2.16
N TYR A 166 11.17 -19.30 -1.89
CA TYR A 166 10.80 -20.71 -1.92
C TYR A 166 10.57 -21.26 -0.50
N ALA A 167 11.60 -21.25 0.36
CA ALA A 167 11.54 -21.88 1.68
C ALA A 167 12.16 -20.98 2.77
N GLY A 168 11.96 -21.39 4.02
CA GLY A 168 12.61 -20.81 5.18
C GLY A 168 11.66 -20.14 6.16
N ASP A 169 12.20 -19.25 6.98
CA ASP A 169 11.51 -18.65 8.11
C ASP A 169 11.09 -17.21 7.81
N PHE A 170 9.90 -16.82 8.26
CA PHE A 170 9.41 -15.46 8.13
C PHE A 170 8.51 -15.08 9.31
N ASN A 171 8.38 -13.77 9.56
CA ASN A 171 7.54 -13.25 10.63
C ASN A 171 6.22 -12.70 10.09
N THR A 172 5.13 -12.92 10.83
CA THR A 172 3.87 -12.19 10.65
C THR A 172 3.68 -11.16 11.77
N PRO A 173 2.76 -10.18 11.61
CA PRO A 173 2.36 -9.30 12.70
C PRO A 173 2.08 -10.05 14.02
N GLY A 174 2.40 -9.39 15.14
CA GLY A 174 2.30 -9.98 16.48
C GLY A 174 3.53 -10.78 16.93
N GLY A 175 4.61 -10.83 16.13
CA GLY A 175 5.87 -11.48 16.52
C GLY A 175 5.85 -13.00 16.35
N ASN A 176 4.95 -13.53 15.51
CA ASN A 176 4.89 -14.96 15.23
C ASN A 176 5.85 -15.29 14.09
N THR A 177 6.76 -16.23 14.34
CA THR A 177 7.64 -16.81 13.32
C THR A 177 7.01 -18.08 12.76
N HIS A 178 7.03 -18.21 11.44
CA HIS A 178 6.55 -19.37 10.72
C HIS A 178 7.68 -19.96 9.88
N HIS A 179 7.58 -21.26 9.64
CA HIS A 179 8.47 -21.99 8.75
C HIS A 179 7.69 -22.50 7.54
N LEU A 180 8.28 -22.39 6.36
CA LEU A 180 7.79 -23.01 5.13
C LEU A 180 8.87 -23.92 4.55
N ASP A 181 8.61 -25.23 4.52
CA ASP A 181 9.52 -26.21 3.94
C ASP A 181 9.63 -26.05 2.42
N ALA A 182 8.48 -25.92 1.75
CA ALA A 182 8.38 -25.70 0.32
C ALA A 182 6.98 -25.18 -0.06
N PRO A 183 6.85 -24.37 -1.13
CA PRO A 183 5.57 -24.03 -1.74
C PRO A 183 4.98 -25.24 -2.50
N THR A 184 3.75 -25.12 -2.99
CA THR A 184 3.15 -26.18 -3.81
C THR A 184 3.95 -26.38 -5.10
N ALA A 185 4.10 -27.64 -5.53
CA ALA A 185 4.97 -27.99 -6.66
C ALA A 185 4.56 -27.35 -8.00
N ASN A 186 3.29 -26.96 -8.15
CA ASN A 186 2.76 -26.27 -9.32
C ASN A 186 2.80 -24.73 -9.21
N SER A 187 3.42 -24.19 -8.17
CA SER A 187 3.53 -22.74 -7.98
C SER A 187 4.65 -22.11 -8.78
N GLY A 188 4.50 -20.81 -9.08
CA GLY A 188 5.58 -20.05 -9.67
C GLY A 188 6.82 -19.97 -8.79
N ASN A 189 6.67 -20.02 -7.46
CA ASN A 189 7.81 -20.12 -6.54
C ASN A 189 8.63 -21.40 -6.76
N ALA A 190 7.97 -22.54 -7.00
CA ALA A 190 8.65 -23.80 -7.30
C ALA A 190 9.36 -23.76 -8.66
N VAL A 191 8.74 -23.16 -9.67
CA VAL A 191 9.36 -22.95 -10.99
C VAL A 191 10.59 -22.06 -10.88
N LEU A 192 10.50 -20.93 -10.17
CA LEU A 192 11.62 -20.02 -9.93
C LEU A 192 12.75 -20.70 -9.15
N CYS A 193 12.43 -21.50 -8.13
CA CYS A 193 13.42 -22.28 -7.39
C CYS A 193 14.19 -23.27 -8.28
N SER A 194 13.54 -23.83 -9.32
CA SER A 194 14.16 -24.83 -10.19
C SER A 194 15.38 -24.33 -10.97
N LEU A 195 15.59 -23.01 -11.03
CA LEU A 195 16.79 -22.41 -11.61
C LEU A 195 18.07 -22.67 -10.79
N GLY A 196 17.94 -23.14 -9.55
CA GLY A 196 19.08 -23.57 -8.73
C GLY A 196 19.99 -22.45 -8.24
N MET A 197 19.59 -21.18 -8.42
CA MET A 197 20.33 -20.01 -7.96
C MET A 197 19.76 -19.47 -6.64
N PRO A 198 20.59 -19.20 -5.62
CA PRO A 198 20.11 -18.82 -4.28
C PRO A 198 19.44 -17.43 -4.23
N LEU A 199 19.90 -16.49 -5.07
CA LEU A 199 19.36 -15.14 -5.22
C LEU A 199 19.60 -14.68 -6.65
N TYR A 200 18.57 -14.15 -7.30
CA TYR A 200 18.70 -13.54 -8.62
C TYR A 200 17.60 -12.52 -8.91
N PHE A 201 17.88 -11.67 -9.89
CA PHE A 201 16.93 -10.74 -10.51
C PHE A 201 16.53 -11.31 -11.86
N LEU A 202 15.24 -11.33 -12.16
CA LEU A 202 14.69 -11.76 -13.44
C LEU A 202 13.94 -10.57 -14.06
N ASP A 203 14.58 -9.93 -15.03
CA ASP A 203 13.93 -8.94 -15.89
C ASP A 203 12.98 -9.67 -16.83
N LEU A 204 11.67 -9.47 -16.66
CA LEU A 204 10.65 -10.22 -17.39
C LEU A 204 10.58 -9.77 -18.86
N HIS A 205 10.88 -8.50 -19.12
CA HIS A 205 10.85 -7.92 -20.46
C HIS A 205 12.06 -8.32 -21.32
N ALA A 206 13.17 -8.72 -20.69
CA ALA A 206 14.35 -9.21 -21.38
C ALA A 206 14.26 -10.67 -21.84
N ILE A 207 13.21 -11.41 -21.46
CA ILE A 207 13.07 -12.83 -21.79
C ILE A 207 12.65 -13.00 -23.27
N PRO A 208 13.46 -13.69 -24.10
CA PRO A 208 13.14 -13.88 -25.51
C PRO A 208 11.96 -14.86 -25.69
N ALA A 209 11.36 -14.82 -26.88
CA ALA A 209 10.31 -15.76 -27.28
C ALA A 209 10.74 -17.21 -27.06
N SER A 210 10.11 -17.87 -26.10
CA SER A 210 10.48 -19.19 -25.57
C SER A 210 9.35 -19.76 -24.72
N ASN A 211 9.47 -21.01 -24.30
CA ASN A 211 8.53 -21.59 -23.33
C ASN A 211 8.50 -20.81 -22.01
N ALA A 212 9.62 -20.17 -21.62
CA ALA A 212 9.67 -19.33 -20.43
C ALA A 212 8.83 -18.06 -20.61
N ARG A 213 8.90 -17.42 -21.78
CA ARG A 213 8.03 -16.27 -22.12
C ARG A 213 6.56 -16.66 -22.08
N THR A 214 6.18 -17.77 -22.73
CA THR A 214 4.81 -18.29 -22.67
C THR A 214 4.38 -18.59 -21.24
N TRP A 215 5.26 -19.14 -20.41
CA TRP A 215 4.96 -19.41 -19.00
C TRP A 215 4.68 -18.12 -18.21
N LEU A 216 5.49 -17.07 -18.40
CA LEU A 216 5.32 -15.77 -17.74
C LEU A 216 4.01 -15.05 -18.10
N ASP A 217 3.45 -15.36 -19.28
CA ASP A 217 2.16 -14.81 -19.76
C ASP A 217 0.94 -15.58 -19.25
N GLN A 218 1.13 -16.71 -18.54
CA GLN A 218 0.04 -17.55 -18.06
C GLN A 218 -0.17 -17.41 -16.55
N PRO A 219 -1.42 -17.56 -16.06
CA PRO A 219 -1.67 -17.51 -14.62
C PRO A 219 -1.10 -18.72 -13.87
N HIS A 220 -0.30 -18.47 -12.83
CA HIS A 220 0.23 -19.49 -11.92
C HIS A 220 -0.04 -19.09 -10.46
N PRO A 221 -0.16 -20.06 -9.54
CA PRO A 221 -0.25 -19.73 -8.13
C PRO A 221 1.11 -19.24 -7.61
N PHE A 222 1.12 -18.10 -6.95
CA PHE A 222 2.26 -17.57 -6.20
C PHE A 222 1.86 -17.34 -4.74
N LEU A 223 2.70 -17.84 -3.85
CA LEU A 223 2.66 -17.53 -2.44
C LEU A 223 2.82 -16.02 -2.23
N LEU A 224 1.84 -15.41 -1.54
CA LEU A 224 1.85 -14.01 -1.16
C LEU A 224 1.52 -13.91 0.33
N VAL A 225 2.56 -13.96 1.16
CA VAL A 225 2.39 -13.90 2.62
C VAL A 225 2.16 -12.46 3.07
N GLY A 226 0.90 -12.14 3.35
CA GLY A 226 0.50 -10.84 3.90
C GLY A 226 0.56 -10.77 5.43
N ALA A 227 -0.39 -10.02 6.02
CA ALA A 227 -0.48 -9.81 7.47
C ALA A 227 -0.90 -11.05 8.29
N GLY A 228 -1.21 -12.17 7.64
CA GLY A 228 -1.57 -13.43 8.28
C GLY A 228 -1.05 -14.62 7.47
N TYR A 229 -0.80 -15.72 8.16
CA TYR A 229 -0.35 -16.96 7.56
C TYR A 229 -1.01 -18.17 8.25
N SER A 230 -1.37 -19.17 7.46
CA SER A 230 -1.84 -20.46 7.93
C SER A 230 -1.18 -21.55 7.11
N ALA A 231 -0.41 -22.44 7.75
CA ALA A 231 0.20 -23.57 7.06
C ALA A 231 -0.86 -24.52 6.47
N ALA A 232 -2.05 -24.60 7.09
CA ALA A 232 -3.16 -25.41 6.59
C ALA A 232 -3.82 -24.81 5.34
N HIS A 233 -3.76 -23.48 5.20
CA HIS A 233 -4.30 -22.75 4.05
C HIS A 233 -3.32 -21.65 3.63
N PRO A 234 -2.18 -22.00 3.01
CA PRO A 234 -1.16 -21.02 2.68
C PRO A 234 -1.71 -20.00 1.67
N PRO A 235 -1.35 -18.71 1.80
CA PRO A 235 -1.94 -17.65 0.99
C PRO A 235 -1.34 -17.65 -0.42
N TYR A 236 -2.05 -18.24 -1.38
CA TYR A 236 -1.72 -18.16 -2.80
C TYR A 236 -2.64 -17.18 -3.52
N ALA A 237 -2.06 -16.40 -4.44
CA ALA A 237 -2.80 -15.70 -5.47
C ALA A 237 -2.39 -16.23 -6.85
N THR A 238 -3.34 -16.29 -7.77
CA THR A 238 -3.09 -16.77 -9.13
C THR A 238 -2.98 -15.60 -10.08
N PHE A 239 -1.85 -15.47 -10.78
CA PHE A 239 -1.62 -14.42 -11.75
C PHE A 239 -0.51 -14.76 -12.74
N ALA A 240 -0.51 -14.06 -13.87
CA ALA A 240 0.59 -14.07 -14.82
C ALA A 240 1.68 -13.09 -14.34
N PRO A 241 2.94 -13.53 -14.11
CA PRO A 241 4.01 -12.67 -13.64
C PRO A 241 4.17 -11.37 -14.45
N ASP A 242 4.12 -11.47 -15.77
CA ASP A 242 4.33 -10.33 -16.69
C ASP A 242 3.20 -9.31 -16.66
N ALA A 243 2.02 -9.71 -16.19
CA ALA A 243 0.90 -8.80 -16.04
C ALA A 243 1.00 -7.93 -14.78
N ILE A 244 1.91 -8.26 -13.87
CA ILE A 244 1.97 -7.65 -12.52
C ILE A 244 3.29 -6.95 -12.24
N PHE A 245 4.41 -7.54 -12.67
CA PHE A 245 5.75 -7.06 -12.37
C PHE A 245 6.57 -6.87 -13.64
N ASP A 246 7.50 -5.92 -13.64
CA ASP A 246 8.50 -5.78 -14.70
C ASP A 246 9.77 -6.59 -14.38
N LEU A 247 10.06 -6.76 -13.09
CA LEU A 247 11.20 -7.51 -12.57
C LEU A 247 10.81 -8.32 -11.33
N ILE A 248 11.37 -9.52 -11.19
CA ILE A 248 11.23 -10.34 -9.98
C ILE A 248 12.60 -10.51 -9.31
N ILE A 249 12.65 -10.29 -8.00
CA ILE A 249 13.73 -10.73 -7.14
C ILE A 249 13.30 -12.06 -6.51
N HIS A 250 14.04 -13.14 -6.77
CA HIS A 250 13.78 -14.43 -6.14
C HIS A 250 14.87 -14.77 -5.13
N ILE A 251 14.46 -15.17 -3.94
CA ILE A 251 15.33 -15.63 -2.85
C ILE A 251 14.95 -17.07 -2.51
N GLN A 252 15.83 -18.03 -2.71
CA GLN A 252 15.46 -19.43 -2.44
C GLN A 252 15.14 -19.67 -0.97
N ASN A 253 16.02 -19.22 -0.07
CA ASN A 253 15.87 -19.45 1.36
C ASN A 253 15.86 -18.11 2.09
N VAL A 254 14.78 -17.84 2.82
CA VAL A 254 14.66 -16.65 3.68
C VAL A 254 14.85 -17.03 5.14
N THR A 255 15.32 -16.07 5.93
CA THR A 255 15.36 -16.18 7.39
C THR A 255 14.42 -15.15 7.98
N ALA A 256 13.88 -15.44 9.16
CA ALA A 256 12.99 -14.52 9.85
C ALA A 256 13.67 -13.16 10.02
N SER A 257 12.91 -12.09 9.79
CA SER A 257 13.39 -10.73 10.07
C SER A 257 13.78 -10.62 11.55
N HIS A 258 14.77 -9.78 11.86
CA HIS A 258 15.15 -9.49 13.25
C HIS A 258 14.43 -8.22 13.68
N PRO A 259 13.35 -8.30 14.48
CA PRO A 259 12.68 -7.10 14.97
C PRO A 259 13.66 -6.32 15.82
N LEU A 260 13.71 -5.01 15.64
CA LEU A 260 14.47 -4.14 16.54
C LEU A 260 13.89 -4.32 17.95
N CYS A 261 14.71 -4.80 18.90
CA CYS A 261 14.29 -4.94 20.29
C CYS A 261 13.73 -3.62 20.82
N THR A 262 12.43 -3.57 21.11
CA THR A 262 11.77 -2.41 21.75
C THR A 262 11.68 -2.54 23.27
N LYS A 263 12.35 -3.54 23.86
CA LYS A 263 12.50 -3.71 25.30
C LYS A 263 13.95 -4.04 25.67
N CYS A 264 14.71 -3.00 25.96
CA CYS A 264 15.74 -3.02 27.00
C CYS A 264 15.21 -2.21 28.18
#